data_AF-A0A3B0T617-F1
#
_entry.id   AF-A0A3B0T617-F1
#
_cell.length_a   1.000
_cell.length_b   1.000
_cell.length_c   1.000
_cell.angle_alpha   90.00
_cell.angle_beta   90.00
_cell.angle_gamma   90.00
#
_symmetry.space_group_name_H-M   'P 1'
#
loop_
_entity.id
_entity.type
_entity.pdbx_description
1 polymer ?
#
loop_
_entity_poly.entity_id
_entity_poly.type
_entity_poly.pdbx_seq_one_letter_code
_entity_poly.pdbx_strand_id
1 'polypeptide(L)'
;LKTLSGQINGIVKMLDEGKDPEQINIQFKSIDKAVQKAHYLLLDEVYRKALAIGIVKAVDSCPGDCGNEDKIEYLKKEFPNIALTDLSNKLKEIQTIENRLQNYIEKKV
;
A
#
# COMPACT_ATOMS: atom_id res chain seq x y z
N LEU A 1 14.08 1.31 4.65
CA LEU A 1 14.28 2.63 3.99
C LEU A 1 15.51 3.39 4.48
N LYS A 2 15.71 3.63 5.80
CA LYS A 2 16.92 4.31 6.32
C LYS A 2 18.23 3.66 5.85
N THR A 3 18.32 2.33 5.90
CA THR A 3 19.47 1.58 5.37
C THR A 3 19.73 1.84 3.89
N LEU A 4 18.66 1.88 3.06
CA LEU A 4 18.78 2.16 1.62
C LEU A 4 19.30 3.57 1.37
N SER A 5 18.85 4.56 2.14
CA SER A 5 19.38 5.92 2.06
C SER A 5 20.89 5.97 2.34
N GLY A 6 21.36 5.22 3.35
CA GLY A 6 22.79 5.06 3.61
C GLY A 6 23.54 4.41 2.45
N GLN A 7 22.97 3.37 1.84
CA GLN A 7 23.58 2.69 0.68
C GLN A 7 23.64 3.59 -0.55
N ILE A 8 22.59 4.38 -0.83
CA ILE A 8 22.57 5.36 -1.93
C ILE A 8 23.67 6.41 -1.72
N ASN A 9 23.80 6.94 -0.50
CA ASN A 9 24.88 7.88 -0.18
C ASN A 9 26.27 7.24 -0.33
N GLY A 10 26.40 5.94 -0.05
CA GLY A 10 27.61 5.18 -0.31
C GLY A 10 27.97 5.16 -1.80
N ILE A 11 26.98 4.91 -2.67
CA ILE A 11 27.19 4.92 -4.13
C ILE A 11 27.61 6.31 -4.62
N VAL A 12 26.98 7.38 -4.13
CA VAL A 12 27.36 8.76 -4.49
C VAL A 12 28.86 8.99 -4.21
N LYS A 13 29.33 8.61 -3.03
CA LYS A 13 30.77 8.70 -2.70
C LYS A 13 31.65 7.82 -3.60
N MET A 14 31.19 6.63 -3.97
CA MET A 14 31.95 5.76 -4.88
C MET A 14 32.13 6.39 -6.26
N LEU A 15 31.12 7.12 -6.74
CA LEU A 15 31.20 7.88 -7.99
C LEU A 15 32.17 9.06 -7.85
N ASP A 16 32.06 9.83 -6.77
CA ASP A 16 32.94 10.98 -6.50
C ASP A 16 34.42 10.58 -6.36
N GLU A 17 34.68 9.42 -5.74
CA GLU A 17 36.02 8.85 -5.55
C GLU A 17 36.56 8.13 -6.79
N GLY A 18 35.78 8.02 -7.88
CA GLY A 18 36.20 7.31 -9.09
C GLY A 18 36.45 5.82 -8.87
N LYS A 19 35.65 5.16 -8.03
CA LYS A 19 35.77 3.71 -7.77
C LYS A 19 35.53 2.90 -9.05
N ASP A 20 35.98 1.65 -8.99
CA ASP A 20 35.78 0.68 -10.04
C ASP A 20 34.29 0.56 -10.46
N PRO A 21 33.97 0.70 -11.76
CA PRO A 21 32.60 0.65 -12.25
C PRO A 21 31.85 -0.65 -11.93
N GLU A 22 32.54 -1.79 -11.84
CA GLU A 22 31.90 -3.06 -11.53
C GLU A 22 31.46 -3.11 -10.06
N GLN A 23 32.27 -2.59 -9.14
CA GLN A 23 31.87 -2.41 -7.73
C GLN A 23 30.66 -1.50 -7.59
N ILE A 24 30.62 -0.38 -8.32
CA ILE A 24 29.47 0.54 -8.33
C ILE A 24 28.21 -0.19 -8.83
N ASN A 25 28.33 -0.94 -9.92
CA ASN A 25 27.22 -1.71 -10.49
C ASN A 25 26.67 -2.77 -9.51
N ILE A 26 27.54 -3.46 -8.78
CA ILE A 26 27.13 -4.44 -7.75
C ILE A 26 26.30 -3.76 -6.66
N GLN A 27 26.73 -2.60 -6.18
CA GLN A 27 25.98 -1.85 -5.16
C GLN A 27 24.62 -1.38 -5.70
N PHE A 28 24.57 -0.85 -6.92
CA PHE A 28 23.31 -0.46 -7.55
C PHE A 28 22.31 -1.62 -7.64
N LYS A 29 22.76 -2.80 -8.11
CA LYS A 29 21.91 -4.01 -8.18
C LYS A 29 21.38 -4.45 -6.82
N SER A 30 22.19 -4.30 -5.77
CA SER A 30 21.78 -4.61 -4.39
C SER A 30 20.65 -3.68 -3.93
N ILE A 31 20.79 -2.37 -4.19
CA ILE A 31 19.79 -1.38 -3.83
C ILE A 31 18.49 -1.59 -4.61
N ASP A 32 18.56 -1.83 -5.92
CA ASP A 32 17.39 -2.08 -6.76
C ASP A 32 16.53 -3.23 -6.19
N LYS A 33 17.15 -4.39 -5.93
CA LYS A 33 16.46 -5.54 -5.31
C LYS A 33 15.84 -5.17 -3.96
N ALA A 34 16.53 -4.39 -3.15
CA ALA A 34 16.06 -4.02 -1.84
C ALA A 34 14.91 -3.00 -1.89
N VAL A 35 14.90 -2.08 -2.87
CA VAL A 35 13.78 -1.17 -3.15
C VAL A 35 12.57 -1.95 -3.64
N GLN A 36 12.75 -2.87 -4.58
CA GLN A 36 11.67 -3.73 -5.07
C GLN A 36 11.03 -4.54 -3.93
N LYS A 37 11.85 -5.12 -3.05
CA LYS A 37 11.36 -5.82 -1.85
C LYS A 37 10.60 -4.89 -0.90
N ALA A 38 11.12 -3.69 -0.65
CA ALA A 38 10.44 -2.72 0.22
C ALA A 38 9.08 -2.29 -0.36
N HIS A 39 9.00 -2.10 -1.68
CA HIS A 39 7.75 -1.80 -2.38
C HIS A 39 6.75 -2.95 -2.28
N TYR A 40 7.19 -4.20 -2.50
CA TYR A 40 6.35 -5.38 -2.33
C TYR A 40 5.77 -5.45 -0.91
N LEU A 41 6.59 -5.30 0.13
CA LEU A 41 6.13 -5.35 1.52
C LEU A 41 5.15 -4.22 1.85
N LEU A 42 5.35 -3.01 1.29
CA LEU A 42 4.39 -1.92 1.44
C LEU A 42 3.01 -2.30 0.89
N LEU A 43 2.97 -2.87 -0.32
CA LEU A 43 1.70 -3.30 -0.91
C LEU A 43 1.09 -4.46 -0.11
N ASP A 44 1.83 -5.55 0.08
CA ASP A 44 1.27 -6.78 0.62
C ASP A 44 1.04 -6.73 2.13
N GLU A 45 1.99 -6.22 2.91
CA GLU A 45 1.87 -6.27 4.37
C GLU A 45 1.18 -5.04 4.94
N VAL A 46 1.29 -3.88 4.31
CA VAL A 46 0.70 -2.63 4.82
C VAL A 46 -0.64 -2.36 4.13
N TYR A 47 -0.67 -2.26 2.80
CA TYR A 47 -1.91 -1.87 2.10
C TYR A 47 -2.97 -2.98 2.16
N ARG A 48 -2.60 -4.25 1.99
CA ARG A 48 -3.56 -5.36 2.11
C ARG A 48 -4.19 -5.40 3.51
N LYS A 49 -3.39 -5.21 4.58
CA LYS A 49 -3.92 -5.16 5.95
C LYS A 49 -4.82 -3.95 6.19
N ALA A 50 -4.41 -2.77 5.72
CA ALA A 50 -5.23 -1.56 5.83
C ALA A 50 -6.56 -1.72 5.08
N LEU A 51 -6.54 -2.36 3.90
CA LEU A 51 -7.75 -2.66 3.13
C LEU A 51 -8.67 -3.64 3.87
N ALA A 52 -8.14 -4.71 4.48
CA ALA A 52 -8.93 -5.62 5.32
C ALA A 52 -9.62 -4.87 6.46
N ILE A 53 -8.88 -4.03 7.18
CA ILE A 53 -9.44 -3.24 8.29
C ILE A 53 -10.56 -2.32 7.78
N GLY A 54 -10.34 -1.64 6.66
CA GLY A 54 -11.35 -0.76 6.07
C GLY A 54 -12.61 -1.51 5.62
N ILE A 55 -12.45 -2.69 5.03
CA ILE A 55 -13.59 -3.54 4.64
C ILE A 55 -14.41 -3.93 5.86
N VAL A 56 -13.76 -4.42 6.93
CA VAL A 56 -14.45 -4.80 8.18
C VAL A 56 -15.22 -3.62 8.74
N LYS A 57 -14.58 -2.44 8.86
CA LYS A 57 -15.26 -1.23 9.33
C LYS A 57 -16.46 -0.83 8.48
N ALA A 58 -16.34 -0.91 7.16
CA ALA A 58 -17.43 -0.58 6.26
C ALA A 58 -18.60 -1.57 6.38
N VAL A 59 -18.31 -2.88 6.53
CA VAL A 59 -19.31 -3.90 6.80
C VAL A 59 -20.03 -3.63 8.12
N ASP A 60 -19.27 -3.38 9.20
CA ASP A 60 -19.84 -3.15 10.53
C ASP A 60 -20.67 -1.87 10.60
N SER A 61 -20.33 -0.86 9.79
CA SER A 61 -20.99 0.45 9.79
C SER A 61 -22.17 0.56 8.82
N CYS A 62 -22.32 -0.35 7.86
CA CYS A 62 -23.41 -0.31 6.88
C CYS A 62 -24.63 -1.10 7.39
N PRO A 63 -25.78 -0.45 7.66
CA PRO A 63 -26.99 -1.12 8.14
C PRO A 63 -27.77 -1.89 7.04
N GLY A 64 -27.23 -1.99 5.83
CA GLY A 64 -27.90 -2.64 4.68
C GLY A 64 -28.67 -1.71 3.73
N ASP A 65 -28.72 -0.40 4.02
CA ASP A 65 -29.23 0.67 3.13
C ASP A 65 -28.39 1.96 3.28
N CYS A 66 -27.07 1.77 3.17
CA CYS A 66 -26.02 2.78 3.10
C CYS A 66 -25.61 3.18 1.66
N GLY A 67 -26.18 2.56 0.63
CA GLY A 67 -25.94 2.88 -0.79
C GLY A 67 -24.57 2.44 -1.33
N ASN A 68 -23.88 1.53 -0.62
CA ASN A 68 -22.60 0.95 -1.04
C ASN A 68 -22.52 -0.57 -0.74
N GLU A 69 -23.66 -1.23 -0.50
CA GLU A 69 -23.79 -2.63 -0.08
C GLU A 69 -23.08 -3.57 -1.05
N ASP A 70 -23.46 -3.50 -2.33
CA ASP A 70 -22.90 -4.34 -3.39
C ASP A 70 -21.38 -4.21 -3.47
N LYS A 71 -20.88 -2.99 -3.24
CA LYS A 71 -19.47 -2.69 -3.33
C LYS A 71 -18.69 -3.17 -2.11
N ILE A 72 -19.26 -3.04 -0.92
CA ILE A 72 -18.70 -3.58 0.32
C ILE A 72 -18.65 -5.12 0.22
N GLU A 73 -19.73 -5.76 -0.22
CA GLU A 73 -19.81 -7.22 -0.35
C GLU A 73 -18.83 -7.73 -1.43
N TYR A 74 -18.74 -7.04 -2.58
CA TYR A 74 -17.76 -7.35 -3.60
C TYR A 74 -16.32 -7.27 -3.06
N LEU A 75 -15.97 -6.19 -2.37
CA LEU A 75 -14.63 -6.01 -1.81
C LEU A 75 -14.30 -7.08 -0.77
N LYS A 76 -15.27 -7.44 0.09
CA LYS A 76 -15.13 -8.50 1.09
C LYS A 76 -14.88 -9.86 0.45
N LYS A 77 -15.64 -10.22 -0.58
CA LYS A 77 -15.51 -11.49 -1.28
C LYS A 77 -14.20 -11.60 -2.05
N GLU A 78 -13.84 -10.55 -2.78
CA GLU A 78 -12.65 -10.55 -3.63
C GLU A 78 -11.36 -10.25 -2.89
N PHE A 79 -11.41 -9.80 -1.63
CA PHE A 79 -10.24 -9.42 -0.84
C PHE A 79 -9.04 -10.38 -0.94
N PRO A 80 -9.19 -11.71 -0.82
CA PRO A 80 -8.06 -12.64 -0.94
C PRO A 80 -7.41 -12.62 -2.32
N ASN A 81 -8.18 -12.33 -3.37
CA ASN A 81 -7.79 -12.39 -4.77
C ASN A 81 -7.33 -11.04 -5.33
N ILE A 82 -7.40 -9.95 -4.56
CA ILE A 82 -6.95 -8.63 -5.02
C ILE A 82 -5.45 -8.67 -5.31
N ALA A 83 -5.09 -8.31 -6.53
CA ALA A 83 -3.71 -8.22 -6.97
C ALA A 83 -2.99 -7.04 -6.32
N LEU A 84 -1.67 -7.17 -6.13
CA LEU A 84 -0.85 -6.12 -5.51
C LEU A 84 -0.95 -4.77 -6.22
N THR A 85 -1.04 -4.79 -7.54
CA THR A 85 -1.18 -3.60 -8.39
C THR A 85 -2.47 -2.83 -8.13
N ASP A 86 -3.51 -3.49 -7.63
CA ASP A 86 -4.83 -2.91 -7.42
C ASP A 86 -5.04 -2.43 -5.98
N LEU A 87 -4.18 -2.84 -5.04
CA LEU A 87 -4.34 -2.55 -3.61
C LEU A 87 -4.44 -1.04 -3.32
N SER A 88 -3.62 -0.22 -3.98
CA SER A 88 -3.65 1.24 -3.78
C SER A 88 -5.00 1.86 -4.18
N ASN A 89 -5.56 1.41 -5.31
CA ASN A 89 -6.86 1.89 -5.79
C ASN A 89 -7.99 1.40 -4.89
N LYS A 90 -7.96 0.12 -4.50
CA LYS A 90 -8.96 -0.47 -3.60
C LYS A 90 -8.93 0.16 -2.21
N LEU A 91 -7.76 0.54 -1.72
CA LEU A 91 -7.62 1.29 -0.47
C LEU A 91 -8.27 2.67 -0.53
N LYS A 92 -8.11 3.41 -1.65
CA LYS A 92 -8.81 4.69 -1.85
C LYS A 92 -10.33 4.51 -1.95
N GLU A 93 -10.77 3.46 -2.62
CA GLU A 93 -12.19 3.13 -2.73
C GLU A 93 -12.81 2.89 -1.36
N ILE A 94 -12.19 2.07 -0.50
CA ILE A 94 -12.74 1.77 0.82
C ILE A 94 -12.74 2.99 1.73
N GLN A 95 -11.69 3.83 1.69
CA GLN A 95 -11.64 5.09 2.43
C GLN A 95 -12.76 6.06 2.01
N THR A 96 -13.10 6.08 0.71
CA THR A 96 -14.22 6.89 0.21
C THR A 96 -15.56 6.38 0.76
N ILE A 97 -15.72 5.07 0.85
CA ILE A 97 -16.92 4.44 1.44
C ILE A 97 -17.00 4.77 2.94
N GLU A 98 -15.92 4.59 3.69
CA GLU A 98 -15.84 4.92 5.12
C GLU A 98 -16.23 6.38 5.38
N ASN A 99 -15.67 7.33 4.62
CA ASN A 99 -16.01 8.75 4.76
C ASN A 99 -17.50 9.02 4.48
N ARG A 100 -18.10 8.35 3.50
CA ARG A 100 -19.54 8.49 3.21
C ARG A 100 -20.40 7.91 4.31
N LEU A 101 -20.02 6.75 4.85
CA LEU A 101 -20.71 6.09 5.97
C LEU A 101 -20.66 6.96 7.22
N GLN A 102 -19.51 7.56 7.52
CA GLN A 102 -19.39 8.46 8.66
C GLN A 102 -20.34 9.66 8.54
N ASN A 103 -20.39 10.31 7.37
CA ASN A 103 -21.36 11.39 7.11
C ASN A 103 -22.83 10.92 7.20
N TYR A 104 -23.12 9.68 6.80
CA TYR A 104 -24.46 9.10 6.90
C TYR A 104 -24.88 8.89 8.36
N ILE A 105 -23.97 8.37 9.19
CA ILE A 105 -24.19 8.17 10.62
C ILE A 105 -24.39 9.52 11.31
N GLU A 106 -23.53 10.50 11.05
CA GLU A 106 -23.63 11.85 11.62
C GLU A 106 -24.94 12.59 11.27
N LYS A 107 -25.54 12.30 10.11
CA LYS A 107 -26.84 12.88 9.70
C LYS A 107 -28.06 12.17 10.29
N LYS A 108 -27.89 10.95 10.81
CA LYS A 108 -28.96 10.17 11.45
C LYS A 108 -28.98 10.32 12.97
N VAL A 109 -27.92 10.87 13.56
CA VAL A 109 -27.84 11.31 14.97
C VAL A 109 -28.42 12.71 15.10
#